data_AF-A0A524A8S1-F1
#
_entry.id   AF-A0A524A8S1-F1
#
_cell.length_a   1.000
_cell.length_b   1.000
_cell.length_c   1.000
_cell.angle_alpha   90.00
_cell.angle_beta   90.00
_cell.angle_gamma   90.00
#
_symmetry.space_group_name_H-M   'P 1'
#
loop_
_entity.id
_entity.type
_entity.pdbx_description
1 polymer ?
#
loop_
_entity_poly.entity_id
_entity_poly.type
_entity_poly.pdbx_seq_one_letter_code
_entity_poly.pdbx_strand_id
1 'polypeptide(L)'
;MKASEKIWWTKLAGAVGAAIICFVAQVYFNVAGTTAFMLGVLIYVAMSDLLARRNGMDPMRGLKIGVGVYLFTWVALWTLLYTAIQTMG
;
A
#
# COMPACT_ATOMS: atom_id res chain seq x y z
N MET A 1 4.38 21.69 6.71
CA MET A 1 3.33 20.65 6.73
C MET A 1 3.22 20.06 8.11
N LYS A 2 2.01 19.76 8.59
CA LYS A 2 1.81 19.12 9.90
C LYS A 2 2.33 17.67 9.85
N ALA A 3 2.80 17.13 10.97
CA ALA A 3 3.34 15.76 11.00
C ALA A 3 2.33 14.71 10.51
N SER A 4 1.05 14.90 10.81
CA SER A 4 -0.06 14.06 10.32
C SER A 4 -0.21 14.08 8.80
N GLU A 5 -0.04 15.24 8.19
CA GLU A 5 -0.14 15.45 6.74
C GLU A 5 1.04 14.81 6.01
N LYS A 6 2.24 14.92 6.57
CA LYS A 6 3.43 14.24 6.05
C LYS A 6 3.27 12.71 6.06
N ILE A 7 2.73 12.15 7.16
CA ILE A 7 2.45 10.70 7.26
C ILE A 7 1.39 10.30 6.23
N TRP A 8 0.34 11.10 6.06
CA TRP A 8 -0.72 10.86 5.08
C TRP A 8 -0.16 10.77 3.65
N TRP A 9 0.62 11.76 3.22
CA TRP A 9 1.25 11.78 1.89
C TRP A 9 2.21 10.62 1.67
N THR A 10 2.99 10.26 2.70
CA THR A 10 3.90 9.12 2.61
C THR A 10 3.13 7.81 2.47
N LYS A 11 1.96 7.67 3.12
CA LYS A 11 1.11 6.49 2.94
C LYS A 11 0.50 6.40 1.55
N LEU A 12 0.10 7.53 0.97
CA LEU A 12 -0.36 7.57 -0.41
C LEU A 12 0.72 7.10 -1.38
N ALA A 13 1.96 7.61 -1.24
CA ALA A 13 3.09 7.16 -2.06
C ALA A 13 3.39 5.66 -1.85
N GLY A 14 3.34 5.19 -0.61
CA GLY A 14 3.50 3.78 -0.28
C GLY A 14 2.40 2.88 -0.86
N ALA A 15 1.17 3.36 -0.96
CA ALA A 15 0.06 2.64 -1.56
C ALA A 15 0.25 2.45 -3.07
N VAL A 16 0.75 3.47 -3.76
CA VAL A 16 1.12 3.37 -5.17
C VAL A 16 2.23 2.33 -5.37
N GLY A 17 3.28 2.37 -4.55
CA GLY A 17 4.35 1.37 -4.59
C GLY A 17 3.84 -0.05 -4.32
N ALA A 18 2.98 -0.23 -3.33
CA ALA A 18 2.37 -1.52 -3.01
C ALA A 18 1.50 -2.05 -4.16
N ALA A 19 0.75 -1.17 -4.85
CA ALA A 19 -0.07 -1.56 -5.99
C ALA A 19 0.78 -2.11 -7.13
N ILE A 20 1.88 -1.43 -7.43
CA ILE A 20 2.84 -1.86 -8.45
C ILE A 20 3.46 -3.21 -8.07
N ILE A 21 3.88 -3.38 -6.80
CA ILE A 21 4.46 -4.64 -6.34
C ILE A 21 3.45 -5.80 -6.44
N CYS A 22 2.21 -5.59 -5.97
CA CYS A 22 1.16 -6.61 -6.02
C CYS A 22 0.80 -6.98 -7.47
N PHE A 23 0.71 -5.97 -8.34
CA PHE A 23 0.50 -6.15 -9.77
C PHE A 23 1.63 -6.96 -10.40
N VAL A 24 2.90 -6.59 -10.15
CA VAL A 24 4.05 -7.28 -10.71
C VAL A 24 4.11 -8.73 -10.21
N ALA A 25 3.88 -8.96 -8.93
CA ALA A 25 3.83 -10.29 -8.34
C ALA A 25 2.75 -11.17 -8.99
N GLN A 26 1.55 -10.63 -9.19
CA GLN A 26 0.44 -11.39 -9.77
C GLN A 26 0.63 -11.65 -11.27
N VAL A 27 1.05 -10.65 -12.05
CA VAL A 27 1.15 -10.75 -13.51
C VAL A 27 2.42 -11.49 -13.96
N TYR A 28 3.59 -11.10 -13.43
CA TYR A 28 4.87 -11.62 -13.93
C TYR A 28 5.38 -12.83 -13.14
N PHE A 29 5.01 -12.97 -11.87
CA PHE A 29 5.41 -14.10 -11.02
C PHE A 29 4.29 -15.12 -10.78
N ASN A 30 3.13 -14.93 -11.42
CA ASN A 30 1.96 -15.82 -11.30
C ASN A 30 1.50 -16.06 -9.85
N VAL A 31 1.72 -15.09 -8.97
CA VAL A 31 1.31 -15.19 -7.56
C VAL A 31 -0.21 -15.09 -7.47
N ALA A 32 -0.84 -15.98 -6.70
CA ALA A 32 -2.28 -15.94 -6.46
C ALA A 32 -2.72 -14.58 -5.90
N GLY A 33 -3.88 -14.07 -6.33
CA GLY A 33 -4.39 -12.75 -5.92
C GLY A 33 -4.55 -12.62 -4.39
N THR A 34 -4.92 -13.70 -3.70
CA THR A 34 -4.98 -13.74 -2.23
C THR A 34 -3.61 -13.50 -1.59
N THR A 35 -2.56 -14.12 -2.13
CA THR A 35 -1.18 -13.95 -1.65
C THR A 35 -0.66 -12.54 -1.95
N ALA A 36 -0.95 -12.01 -3.15
CA ALA A 36 -0.61 -10.63 -3.51
C ALA A 36 -1.34 -9.61 -2.61
N PHE A 37 -2.60 -9.86 -2.26
CA PHE A 37 -3.32 -9.04 -1.29
C PHE A 37 -2.64 -9.06 0.09
N MET A 38 -2.26 -10.25 0.59
CA MET A 38 -1.55 -10.36 1.87
C MET A 38 -0.19 -9.63 1.84
N LEU A 39 0.51 -9.63 0.70
CA LEU A 39 1.73 -8.83 0.51
C LEU A 39 1.47 -7.33 0.68
N GLY A 40 0.40 -6.78 0.10
CA GLY A 40 0.06 -5.37 0.28
C GLY A 40 -0.29 -5.03 1.73
N VAL A 41 -0.99 -5.93 2.45
CA VAL A 41 -1.23 -5.76 3.89
C VAL A 41 0.08 -5.78 4.69
N LEU A 42 1.01 -6.68 4.37
CA LEU A 42 2.33 -6.73 5.01
C LEU A 42 3.13 -5.44 4.76
N ILE A 43 3.14 -4.94 3.52
CA ILE A 43 3.79 -3.67 3.17
C ILE A 43 3.19 -2.53 3.98
N TYR A 44 1.86 -2.47 4.10
CA TYR A 44 1.18 -1.47 4.91
C TYR A 44 1.60 -1.50 6.38
N VAL A 45 1.61 -2.68 7.01
CA VAL A 45 1.96 -2.84 8.42
C VAL A 45 3.43 -2.46 8.65
N ALA A 46 4.35 -3.01 7.84
CA ALA A 46 5.77 -2.71 7.95
C ALA A 46 6.05 -1.21 7.75
N MET A 47 5.43 -0.61 6.72
CA MET A 47 5.60 0.81 6.46
C MET A 47 5.00 1.67 7.58
N SER A 48 3.83 1.30 8.12
CA SER A 48 3.21 2.04 9.21
C SER A 48 4.03 2.00 10.50
N ASP A 49 4.61 0.84 10.83
CA ASP A 49 5.51 0.69 11.98
C ASP A 49 6.81 1.50 11.80
N LEU A 50 7.43 1.42 10.61
CA LEU A 50 8.63 2.21 10.29
C LEU A 50 8.36 3.71 10.38
N LEU A 51 7.22 4.19 9.87
CA LEU A 51 6.84 5.60 9.98
C LEU A 51 6.55 6.02 11.42
N ALA A 52 5.94 5.16 12.23
CA ALA A 52 5.68 5.45 13.63
C ALA A 52 7.01 5.63 14.40
N ARG A 53 7.92 4.66 14.27
CA ARG A 53 9.25 4.69 14.90
C ARG A 53 10.07 5.89 14.45
N ARG A 54 10.11 6.18 13.15
CA ARG A 54 10.87 7.32 12.60
C ARG A 54 10.38 8.67 13.13
N ASN A 55 9.10 8.78 13.47
CA ASN A 55 8.51 10.03 13.98
C ASN A 55 8.31 10.02 15.51
N GLY A 56 8.84 9.03 16.24
CA GLY A 56 8.71 8.92 17.69
C GLY A 56 7.26 8.78 18.18
N MET A 57 6.38 8.19 17.38
CA MET A 57 4.97 8.00 17.70
C MET A 57 4.69 6.55 18.11
N ASP A 58 3.62 6.37 18.88
CA ASP A 58 3.07 5.05 19.20
C ASP A 58 2.72 4.28 17.90
N PRO A 59 3.21 3.04 17.70
CA PRO A 59 2.91 2.20 16.54
C PRO A 59 1.42 2.08 16.25
N MET A 60 0.58 1.97 17.29
CA MET A 60 -0.87 1.85 17.16
C MET A 60 -1.49 3.12 16.54
N ARG A 61 -0.92 4.29 16.85
CA ARG A 61 -1.34 5.57 16.29
C ARG A 61 -0.84 5.71 14.85
N GLY A 62 0.40 5.30 14.58
CA GLY A 62 0.97 5.28 13.22
C GLY A 62 0.21 4.37 12.26
N LEU A 63 -0.33 3.24 12.74
CA LEU A 63 -1.21 2.37 11.97
C LEU A 63 -2.48 3.14 11.53
N LYS A 64 -3.23 3.69 12.50
CA LYS A 64 -4.54 4.33 12.25
C LYS A 64 -4.46 5.53 11.29
N ILE A 65 -3.40 6.34 11.36
CA ILE A 65 -3.27 7.53 10.51
C ILE A 65 -3.18 7.09 9.04
N GLY A 66 -4.09 7.58 8.19
CA GLY A 66 -4.03 7.35 6.75
C GLY A 66 -4.24 5.90 6.30
N VAL A 67 -4.87 5.05 7.12
CA VAL A 67 -5.24 3.68 6.71
C VAL A 67 -6.17 3.69 5.50
N GLY A 68 -7.18 4.57 5.52
CA GLY A 68 -8.16 4.67 4.43
C GLY A 68 -7.51 5.06 3.12
N VAL A 69 -6.69 6.12 3.09
CA VAL A 69 -6.00 6.53 1.86
C VAL A 69 -5.12 5.42 1.32
N TYR A 70 -4.40 4.71 2.20
CA TYR A 70 -3.56 3.61 1.76
C TYR A 70 -4.40 2.50 1.11
N LEU A 71 -5.41 1.99 1.82
CA LEU A 71 -6.21 0.85 1.35
C LEU A 71 -6.96 1.17 0.06
N PHE A 72 -7.63 2.32 -0.01
CA PHE A 72 -8.38 2.70 -1.21
C PHE A 72 -7.47 2.93 -2.41
N THR A 73 -6.38 3.68 -2.25
CA THR A 73 -5.46 3.94 -3.35
C THR A 73 -4.77 2.66 -3.83
N TRP A 74 -4.30 1.82 -2.90
CA TRP A 74 -3.63 0.57 -3.24
C TRP A 74 -4.54 -0.39 -3.99
N VAL A 75 -5.71 -0.71 -3.42
CA VAL A 75 -6.63 -1.70 -4.00
C VAL A 75 -7.20 -1.20 -5.33
N ALA A 76 -7.61 0.08 -5.40
CA ALA A 76 -8.14 0.65 -6.64
C ALA A 76 -7.08 0.64 -7.74
N LEU A 77 -5.86 1.10 -7.45
CA LEU A 77 -4.80 1.18 -8.45
C LEU A 77 -4.34 -0.22 -8.90
N TRP A 78 -4.19 -1.16 -7.96
CA TRP A 78 -3.83 -2.54 -8.29
C TRP A 78 -4.87 -3.20 -9.20
N THR A 79 -6.16 -3.03 -8.88
CA THR A 79 -7.26 -3.56 -9.68
C THR A 79 -7.32 -2.92 -11.06
N LEU A 80 -7.12 -1.60 -11.15
CA LEU A 80 -7.08 -0.89 -12.42
C LEU A 80 -5.92 -1.35 -13.30
N LEU A 81 -4.71 -1.47 -12.74
CA LEU A 81 -3.54 -1.95 -13.47
C LEU A 81 -3.74 -3.38 -13.97
N TYR A 82 -4.24 -4.26 -13.10
CA TYR A 82 -4.51 -5.65 -13.45
C TYR A 82 -5.56 -5.77 -14.56
N THR A 83 -6.67 -5.04 -14.42
CA THR A 83 -7.74 -5.00 -15.43
C THR A 83 -7.22 -4.45 -16.75
N ALA A 84 -6.46 -3.35 -16.72
CA ALA A 84 -5.91 -2.73 -17.93
C ALA A 84 -5.05 -3.73 -18.73
N ILE A 85 -4.16 -4.48 -18.07
CA ILE A 85 -3.37 -5.53 -18.72
C ILE A 85 -4.26 -6.64 -19.30
N GLN A 86 -5.23 -7.13 -18.54
CA GLN A 86 -6.12 -8.20 -19.00
C GLN A 86 -6.98 -7.79 -20.20
N THR A 87 -7.35 -6.52 -20.30
CA THR A 87 -8.16 -5.99 -21.42
C THR A 87 -7.35 -5.59 -22.65
N MET A 88 -6.04 -5.33 -22.50
CA MET A 88 -5.15 -4.95 -23.59
C MET A 88 -4.37 -6.16 -24.16
N GLY A 89 -4.32 -7.26 -23.42
CA GLY A 89 -3.66 -8.51 -23.80
C GLY A 89 -4.53 -9.44 -24.63
#